data_AF-A0A7M2QXB4-F1
#
_entry.id   AF-A0A7M2QXB4-F1
#
_cell.length_a   1.000
_cell.length_b   1.000
_cell.length_c   1.000
_cell.angle_alpha   90.00
_cell.angle_beta   90.00
_cell.angle_gamma   90.00
#
_symmetry.space_group_name_H-M   'P 1'
#
loop_
_entity.id
_entity.type
_entity.pdbx_description
1 polymer ?
#
loop_
_entity_poly.entity_id
_entity_poly.type
_entity_poly.pdbx_seq_one_letter_code
_entity_poly.pdbx_strand_id
1 'polypeptide(L)'
;MNSWKLLLLIVLTLLVVSACGEEDKTTKTKEIKIPDIEEYQSIYAQGVNEEGVGTDDTRKTITNQQTIHTFIEKVNLMEVIKPKSEEEAENMKELDNQGNYIIALSKSKDINGKSYKMYFMKDGTVFFQDPVKSEMTYISAQQNNALYEEVRELLDIQF
;
A
#
# COMPACT_ATOMS: atom_id res chain seq x y z
N MET A 1 54.28 24.80 -12.55
CA MET A 1 52.84 24.64 -12.28
C MET A 1 52.58 25.21 -10.89
N ASN A 2 51.92 26.37 -10.81
CA ASN A 2 51.94 27.22 -9.63
C ASN A 2 51.31 26.52 -8.42
N SER A 3 52.09 26.41 -7.33
CA SER A 3 51.78 25.73 -6.08
C SER A 3 50.45 26.16 -5.44
N TRP A 4 49.96 27.35 -5.79
CA TRP A 4 48.66 27.88 -5.41
C TRP A 4 47.47 27.09 -6.00
N LYS A 5 47.60 26.55 -7.22
CA LYS A 5 46.52 25.80 -7.88
C LYS A 5 46.31 24.40 -7.28
N LEU A 6 47.35 23.83 -6.67
CA LEU A 6 47.28 22.51 -6.02
C LEU A 6 46.53 22.59 -4.67
N LEU A 7 46.70 23.70 -3.95
CA LEU A 7 46.10 23.93 -2.63
C LEU A 7 44.58 24.18 -2.71
N LEU A 8 44.12 24.87 -3.75
CA LEU A 8 42.69 25.06 -4.03
C LEU A 8 41.96 23.74 -4.37
N LEU A 9 42.65 22.79 -5.00
CA LEU A 9 42.08 21.52 -5.42
C LEU A 9 41.87 20.57 -4.23
N ILE A 10 42.73 20.64 -3.21
CA ILE A 10 42.64 19.86 -1.97
C ILE A 10 41.49 20.34 -1.07
N VAL A 11 41.28 21.67 -1.00
CA VAL A 11 40.17 22.25 -0.21
C VAL A 11 38.82 21.94 -0.87
N LEU A 12 38.76 21.85 -2.21
CA LEU A 12 37.53 21.48 -2.92
C LEU A 12 37.14 20.00 -2.71
N THR A 13 38.12 19.11 -2.57
CA THR A 13 37.85 17.67 -2.29
C THR A 13 37.41 17.38 -0.86
N LEU A 14 37.68 18.27 0.10
CA LEU A 14 37.29 18.10 1.50
C LEU A 14 35.83 18.48 1.79
N LEU A 15 35.15 19.17 0.86
CA LEU A 15 33.73 19.52 1.01
C LEU A 15 32.76 18.43 0.55
N VAL A 16 33.25 17.29 0.04
CA VAL A 16 32.42 16.23 -0.57
C VAL A 16 32.07 15.09 0.41
N VAL A 17 32.48 15.15 1.68
CA VAL A 17 32.30 14.01 2.62
C VAL A 17 31.55 14.39 3.92
N SER A 18 30.69 15.40 3.87
CA SER A 18 29.84 15.80 5.01
C SER A 18 28.35 15.71 4.67
N ALA A 19 27.96 14.64 3.98
CA ALA A 19 26.57 14.21 3.87
C ALA A 19 26.50 12.68 3.98
N CYS A 20 27.16 12.12 5.00
CA CYS A 20 26.73 10.84 5.53
C CYS A 20 25.52 11.18 6.40
N GLY A 21 24.34 10.97 5.81
CA GLY A 21 23.05 11.36 6.36
C GLY A 21 22.86 10.88 7.78
N GLU A 22 22.10 11.67 8.53
CA GLU A 22 21.58 11.34 9.86
C GLU A 22 21.20 9.87 9.92
N GLU A 23 21.65 9.18 10.97
CA GLU A 23 21.19 7.83 11.29
C GLU A 23 19.66 7.86 11.29
N ASP A 24 19.10 7.25 10.25
CA ASP A 24 17.67 7.09 10.07
C ASP A 24 17.15 6.44 11.36
N LYS A 25 16.24 7.13 12.06
CA LYS A 25 15.44 6.51 13.10
C LYS A 25 14.67 5.40 12.40
N THR A 26 15.23 4.19 12.37
CA THR A 26 14.63 3.02 11.72
C THR A 26 13.22 2.88 12.24
N THR A 27 12.25 3.30 11.43
CA THR A 27 10.83 3.19 11.76
C THR A 27 10.58 1.70 11.92
N LYS A 28 10.23 1.27 13.13
CA LYS A 28 10.07 -0.17 13.41
C LYS A 28 8.96 -0.72 12.52
N THR A 29 9.36 -1.53 11.54
CA THR A 29 8.44 -2.24 10.67
C THR A 29 7.90 -3.48 11.41
N LYS A 30 6.73 -3.92 10.97
CA LYS A 30 6.05 -5.15 11.39
C LYS A 30 5.60 -5.87 10.14
N GLU A 31 5.56 -7.20 10.15
CA GLU A 31 4.85 -7.95 9.11
C GLU A 31 3.35 -8.02 9.43
N ILE A 32 2.51 -7.72 8.44
CA ILE A 32 1.07 -7.94 8.55
C ILE A 32 0.78 -9.44 8.45
N LYS A 33 -0.11 -9.95 9.31
CA LYS A 33 -0.62 -11.33 9.23
C LYS A 33 -2.13 -11.25 9.08
N ILE A 34 -2.62 -11.57 7.89
CA ILE A 34 -4.06 -11.61 7.64
C ILE A 34 -4.62 -12.82 8.41
N PRO A 35 -5.61 -12.63 9.30
CA PRO A 35 -6.18 -13.71 10.09
C PRO A 35 -7.11 -14.58 9.23
N ASP A 36 -7.39 -15.81 9.69
CA ASP A 36 -8.48 -16.64 9.18
C ASP A 36 -8.51 -16.80 7.65
N ILE A 37 -7.33 -16.96 7.04
CA ILE A 37 -7.12 -17.00 5.57
C ILE A 37 -8.08 -17.97 4.87
N GLU A 38 -8.26 -19.16 5.44
CA GLU A 38 -9.11 -20.23 4.90
C GLU A 38 -10.62 -19.94 5.00
N GLU A 39 -11.03 -18.89 5.73
CA GLU A 39 -12.45 -18.55 5.91
C GLU A 39 -12.95 -17.52 4.89
N TYR A 40 -12.07 -16.89 4.11
CA TYR A 40 -12.47 -15.89 3.12
C TYR A 40 -13.09 -16.54 1.89
N GLN A 41 -14.31 -16.11 1.57
CA GLN A 41 -15.10 -16.67 0.47
C GLN A 41 -15.21 -15.73 -0.73
N SER A 42 -14.96 -14.43 -0.54
CA SER A 42 -14.97 -13.46 -1.63
C SER A 42 -14.00 -12.30 -1.43
N ILE A 43 -13.57 -11.72 -2.55
CA ILE A 43 -12.93 -10.41 -2.64
C ILE A 43 -13.92 -9.45 -3.29
N TYR A 44 -14.09 -8.28 -2.68
CA TYR A 44 -14.75 -7.14 -3.31
C TYR A 44 -13.70 -6.08 -3.65
N ALA A 45 -13.66 -5.67 -4.92
CA ALA A 45 -12.82 -4.57 -5.40
C ALA A 45 -13.72 -3.41 -5.83
N GLN A 46 -13.35 -2.19 -5.44
CA GLN A 46 -14.06 -0.95 -5.80
C GLN A 46 -13.05 0.14 -6.14
N GLY A 47 -13.11 0.67 -7.36
CA GLY A 47 -12.49 1.93 -7.75
C GLY A 47 -13.52 3.04 -7.88
N VAL A 48 -13.20 4.05 -8.68
CA VAL A 48 -14.02 5.23 -8.93
C VAL A 48 -14.02 5.60 -10.41
N ASN A 49 -15.09 6.25 -10.87
CA ASN A 49 -15.20 6.78 -12.22
C ASN A 49 -14.42 8.11 -12.38
N GLU A 50 -14.55 8.76 -13.54
CA GLU A 50 -13.89 10.07 -13.82
C GLU A 50 -14.33 11.20 -12.87
N GLU A 51 -15.46 11.03 -12.18
CA GLU A 51 -15.99 11.98 -11.20
C GLU A 51 -15.56 11.65 -9.76
N GLY A 52 -14.73 10.62 -9.56
CA GLY A 52 -14.32 10.16 -8.23
C GLY A 52 -15.41 9.38 -7.50
N VAL A 53 -16.43 8.88 -8.21
CA VAL A 53 -17.58 8.19 -7.63
C VAL A 53 -17.51 6.69 -7.88
N GLY A 54 -17.68 5.90 -6.81
CA GLY A 54 -17.85 4.45 -6.89
C GLY A 54 -19.23 4.07 -7.44
N THR A 55 -19.25 3.22 -8.46
CA THR A 55 -20.43 2.79 -9.21
C THR A 55 -20.46 1.28 -9.41
N ASP A 56 -21.56 0.77 -9.95
CA ASP A 56 -21.71 -0.64 -10.32
C ASP A 56 -20.72 -1.07 -11.43
N ASP A 57 -20.24 -0.14 -12.26
CA ASP A 57 -19.25 -0.40 -13.32
C ASP A 57 -17.81 -0.38 -12.81
N THR A 58 -17.57 0.28 -11.67
CA THR A 58 -16.24 0.41 -11.04
C THR A 58 -16.08 -0.55 -9.86
N ARG A 59 -16.92 -1.58 -9.79
CA ARG A 59 -16.87 -2.63 -8.76
C ARG A 59 -16.77 -4.02 -9.35
N LYS A 60 -16.17 -4.93 -8.59
CA LYS A 60 -16.07 -6.35 -8.96
C LYS A 60 -16.09 -7.23 -7.72
N THR A 61 -16.79 -8.35 -7.81
CA THR A 61 -16.75 -9.41 -6.79
C THR A 61 -16.10 -10.66 -7.37
N ILE A 62 -15.10 -11.18 -6.68
CA ILE A 62 -14.37 -12.39 -7.04
C ILE A 62 -14.66 -13.46 -5.98
N THR A 63 -15.13 -14.63 -6.40
CA THR A 63 -15.41 -15.79 -5.52
C THR A 63 -14.55 -17.02 -5.83
N ASN A 64 -13.64 -16.91 -6.81
CA ASN A 64 -12.69 -17.95 -7.16
C ASN A 64 -11.66 -18.12 -6.03
N GLN A 65 -11.67 -19.29 -5.39
CA GLN A 65 -10.83 -19.57 -4.22
C GLN A 65 -9.33 -19.53 -4.52
N GLN A 66 -8.90 -19.99 -5.70
CA GLN A 66 -7.50 -19.92 -6.10
C GLN A 66 -7.04 -18.46 -6.22
N THR A 67 -7.85 -17.61 -6.87
CA THR A 67 -7.57 -16.17 -6.99
C THR A 67 -7.53 -15.51 -5.61
N ILE A 68 -8.44 -15.86 -4.71
CA ILE A 68 -8.49 -15.34 -3.34
C ILE A 68 -7.22 -15.71 -2.57
N HIS A 69 -6.82 -16.98 -2.60
CA HIS A 69 -5.61 -17.44 -1.92
C HIS A 69 -4.36 -16.78 -2.49
N THR A 70 -4.21 -16.75 -3.81
CA THR A 70 -3.07 -16.09 -4.46
C THR A 70 -3.02 -14.59 -4.16
N PHE A 71 -4.18 -13.93 -4.06
CA PHE A 71 -4.22 -12.53 -3.64
C PHE A 71 -3.73 -12.38 -2.19
N ILE A 72 -4.25 -13.19 -1.26
CA ILE A 72 -3.84 -13.14 0.16
C ILE A 72 -2.34 -13.41 0.29
N GLU A 73 -1.79 -14.39 -0.42
CA GLU A 73 -0.34 -14.69 -0.41
C GLU A 73 0.52 -13.49 -0.81
N LYS A 74 0.07 -12.68 -1.77
CA LYS A 74 0.81 -11.50 -2.25
C LYS A 74 0.86 -10.37 -1.22
N VAL A 75 -0.19 -10.22 -0.41
CA VAL A 75 -0.33 -9.09 0.53
C VAL A 75 -0.03 -9.47 1.98
N ASN A 76 -0.06 -10.76 2.29
CA ASN A 76 0.29 -11.29 3.59
C ASN A 76 1.80 -11.14 3.81
N LEU A 77 2.20 -10.96 5.06
CA LEU A 77 3.60 -10.74 5.46
C LEU A 77 4.26 -9.48 4.88
N MET A 78 3.50 -8.60 4.23
CA MET A 78 4.02 -7.28 3.86
C MET A 78 4.55 -6.53 5.10
N GLU A 79 5.71 -5.90 4.94
CA GLU A 79 6.24 -4.98 5.94
C GLU A 79 5.40 -3.72 6.00
N VAL A 80 4.99 -3.35 7.20
CA VAL A 80 4.12 -2.21 7.47
C VAL A 80 4.61 -1.38 8.64
N ILE A 81 4.20 -0.12 8.64
CA ILE A 81 4.40 0.85 9.72
C ILE A 81 3.04 1.30 10.26
N LYS A 82 3.02 1.73 11.52
CA LYS A 82 1.84 2.38 12.09
C LYS A 82 1.89 3.88 11.73
N PRO A 83 0.81 4.45 11.16
CA PRO A 83 0.75 5.90 10.92
C PRO A 83 0.84 6.68 12.24
N LYS A 84 1.34 7.92 12.20
CA LYS A 84 1.54 8.72 13.43
C LYS A 84 0.21 9.23 13.99
N SER A 85 -0.77 9.48 13.12
CA SER A 85 -2.16 9.77 13.50
C SER A 85 -3.15 9.16 12.51
N GLU A 86 -4.40 9.04 12.93
CA GLU A 86 -5.51 8.61 12.06
C GLU A 86 -5.79 9.66 10.97
N GLU A 87 -5.76 10.95 11.30
CA GLU A 87 -5.91 12.06 10.36
C GLU A 87 -4.86 12.03 9.25
N GLU A 88 -3.59 11.76 9.59
CA GLU A 88 -2.53 11.59 8.58
C GLU A 88 -2.84 10.41 7.67
N ALA A 89 -3.31 9.29 8.22
CA ALA A 89 -3.68 8.12 7.43
C ALA A 89 -4.89 8.35 6.52
N GLU A 90 -5.89 9.12 6.96
CA GLU A 90 -7.06 9.45 6.15
C GLU A 90 -6.75 10.46 5.05
N ASN A 91 -5.96 11.49 5.33
CA ASN A 91 -5.55 12.48 4.34
C ASN A 91 -4.67 11.88 3.23
N MET A 92 -3.99 10.77 3.50
CA MET A 92 -3.21 10.03 2.50
C MET A 92 -4.06 9.10 1.63
N LYS A 93 -5.33 8.85 1.99
CA LYS A 93 -6.25 8.05 1.18
C LYS A 93 -6.94 8.92 0.15
N GLU A 94 -6.37 8.99 -1.03
CA GLU A 94 -6.99 9.68 -2.16
C GLU A 94 -7.93 8.73 -2.93
N LEU A 95 -8.92 8.14 -2.26
CA LEU A 95 -9.77 7.09 -2.88
C LEU A 95 -10.70 7.60 -3.99
N ASP A 96 -10.89 8.92 -4.06
CA ASP A 96 -11.56 9.61 -5.15
C ASP A 96 -10.67 9.75 -6.41
N ASN A 97 -9.39 9.39 -6.33
CA ASN A 97 -8.50 9.37 -7.48
C ASN A 97 -8.59 8.06 -8.28
N GLN A 98 -8.74 8.19 -9.59
CA GLN A 98 -8.76 7.04 -10.51
C GLN A 98 -7.47 6.21 -10.42
N GLY A 99 -7.66 4.89 -10.42
CA GLY A 99 -6.59 3.91 -10.20
C GLY A 99 -6.39 3.55 -8.73
N ASN A 100 -6.89 4.33 -7.78
CA ASN A 100 -6.93 3.90 -6.40
C ASN A 100 -8.13 2.98 -6.20
N TYR A 101 -7.96 1.88 -5.46
CA TYR A 101 -9.05 0.94 -5.21
C TYR A 101 -9.07 0.38 -3.79
N ILE A 102 -10.29 0.13 -3.32
CA ILE A 102 -10.58 -0.57 -2.09
C ILE A 102 -10.67 -2.06 -2.41
N ILE A 103 -9.97 -2.90 -1.65
CA ILE A 103 -10.11 -4.35 -1.67
C ILE A 103 -10.59 -4.82 -0.30
N ALA A 104 -11.69 -5.57 -0.27
CA ALA A 104 -12.26 -6.12 0.95
C ALA A 104 -12.33 -7.65 0.86
N LEU A 105 -11.67 -8.34 1.80
CA LEU A 105 -11.81 -9.78 1.99
C LEU A 105 -13.02 -10.06 2.88
N SER A 106 -13.98 -10.83 2.37
CA SER A 106 -15.21 -11.20 3.08
C SER A 106 -15.26 -12.70 3.35
N LYS A 107 -15.68 -13.06 4.58
CA LYS A 107 -15.96 -14.44 4.97
C LYS A 107 -17.32 -14.93 4.48
N SER A 108 -18.08 -14.08 3.78
CA SER A 108 -19.31 -14.47 3.08
C SER A 108 -19.14 -14.30 1.57
N LYS A 109 -20.04 -14.92 0.80
CA LYS A 109 -20.05 -14.81 -0.67
C LYS A 109 -20.49 -13.43 -1.16
N ASP A 110 -21.15 -12.67 -0.29
CA ASP A 110 -21.61 -11.32 -0.55
C ASP A 110 -20.77 -10.32 0.28
N ILE A 111 -20.99 -9.03 0.09
CA ILE A 111 -20.28 -8.00 0.86
C ILE A 111 -20.80 -7.83 2.30
N ASN A 112 -21.79 -8.64 2.69
CA ASN A 112 -22.44 -8.55 3.98
C ASN A 112 -21.53 -9.08 5.09
N GLY A 113 -21.17 -8.21 6.03
CA GLY A 113 -20.46 -8.56 7.26
C GLY A 113 -19.14 -7.80 7.48
N LYS A 114 -18.38 -8.23 8.48
CA LYS A 114 -17.03 -7.71 8.75
C LYS A 114 -16.10 -8.16 7.62
N SER A 115 -15.42 -7.21 7.00
CA SER A 115 -14.43 -7.46 5.96
C SER A 115 -13.08 -6.91 6.36
N TYR A 116 -12.02 -7.62 5.98
CA TYR A 116 -10.65 -7.13 6.13
C TYR A 116 -10.38 -6.22 4.93
N LYS A 117 -10.24 -4.92 5.18
CA LYS A 117 -10.16 -3.91 4.13
C LYS A 117 -8.73 -3.46 3.91
N MET A 118 -8.37 -3.38 2.65
CA MET A 118 -7.12 -2.82 2.17
C MET A 118 -7.42 -1.73 1.16
N TYR A 119 -6.59 -0.72 1.13
CA TYR A 119 -6.66 0.34 0.14
C TYR A 119 -5.35 0.36 -0.64
N PHE A 120 -5.45 0.22 -1.95
CA PHE A 120 -4.33 0.19 -2.87
C PHE A 120 -4.29 1.51 -3.61
N MET A 121 -3.21 2.25 -3.43
CA MET A 121 -2.96 3.48 -4.17
C MET A 121 -2.17 3.15 -5.42
N LYS A 122 -2.38 3.93 -6.48
CA LYS A 122 -1.72 3.84 -7.77
C LYS A 122 -0.19 3.99 -7.69
N ASP A 123 0.31 4.64 -6.64
CA ASP A 123 1.73 4.77 -6.36
C ASP A 123 2.35 3.53 -5.66
N GLY A 124 1.56 2.47 -5.49
CA GLY A 124 1.99 1.22 -4.86
C GLY A 124 1.91 1.21 -3.33
N THR A 125 1.36 2.25 -2.70
CA THR A 125 1.11 2.27 -1.26
C THR A 125 -0.09 1.39 -0.91
N VAL A 126 0.02 0.60 0.16
CA VAL A 126 -1.08 -0.24 0.66
C VAL A 126 -1.43 0.14 2.09
N PHE A 127 -2.69 0.44 2.34
CA PHE A 127 -3.25 0.75 3.65
C PHE A 127 -4.05 -0.45 4.15
N PHE A 128 -3.85 -0.86 5.39
CA PHE A 128 -4.56 -1.98 6.03
C PHE A 128 -5.46 -1.48 7.16
N GLN A 129 -6.74 -1.86 7.11
CA GLN A 129 -7.74 -1.60 8.14
C GLN A 129 -8.17 -2.91 8.80
N ASP A 130 -8.11 -2.94 10.13
CA ASP A 130 -8.55 -4.08 10.92
C ASP A 130 -10.09 -4.26 10.81
N PRO A 131 -10.62 -5.48 10.62
CA PRO A 131 -12.06 -5.72 10.52
C PRO A 131 -12.85 -5.47 11.82
N VAL A 132 -12.17 -5.44 12.96
CA VAL A 132 -12.77 -5.18 14.29
C VAL A 132 -12.75 -3.69 14.61
N LYS A 133 -11.70 -2.99 14.17
CA LYS A 133 -11.55 -1.56 14.42
C LYS A 133 -11.71 -0.79 13.12
N SER A 134 -12.73 0.07 13.06
CA SER A 134 -12.96 0.94 11.90
C SER A 134 -11.86 1.99 11.66
N GLU A 135 -10.76 1.98 12.42
CA GLU A 135 -9.63 2.90 12.29
C GLU A 135 -8.52 2.29 11.41
N MET A 136 -7.77 3.17 10.73
CA MET A 136 -6.58 2.74 9.99
C MET A 136 -5.51 2.19 10.92
N THR A 137 -5.06 0.97 10.63
CA THR A 137 -4.14 0.28 11.53
C THR A 137 -2.70 0.34 11.03
N TYR A 138 -2.48 0.15 9.73
CA TYR A 138 -1.14 0.05 9.16
C TYR A 138 -1.06 0.59 7.72
N ILE A 139 0.15 0.98 7.31
CA ILE A 139 0.53 1.39 5.95
C ILE A 139 1.75 0.58 5.54
N SER A 140 1.88 0.19 4.27
CA SER A 140 3.09 -0.46 3.75
C SER A 140 4.33 0.38 4.04
N ALA A 141 5.41 -0.28 4.45
CA ALA A 141 6.66 0.40 4.79
C ALA A 141 7.32 1.03 3.55
N GLN A 142 7.01 0.51 2.36
CA GLN A 142 7.50 0.97 1.07
C GLN A 142 6.37 0.95 0.04
N GLN A 143 6.49 1.80 -0.98
CA GLN A 143 5.69 1.74 -2.20
C GLN A 143 6.09 0.53 -3.04
N ASN A 144 5.12 -0.19 -3.60
CA ASN A 144 5.35 -1.36 -4.44
C ASN A 144 4.44 -1.36 -5.68
N ASN A 145 4.90 -0.67 -6.73
CA ASN A 145 4.17 -0.60 -8.01
C ASN A 145 4.02 -1.97 -8.68
N ALA A 146 4.98 -2.88 -8.51
CA ALA A 146 4.89 -4.22 -9.07
C ALA A 146 3.72 -4.99 -8.43
N LEU A 147 3.60 -4.94 -7.11
CA LEU A 147 2.46 -5.53 -6.40
C LEU A 147 1.12 -4.91 -6.84
N TYR A 148 1.07 -3.59 -7.01
CA TYR A 148 -0.13 -2.91 -7.50
C TYR A 148 -0.57 -3.48 -8.85
N GLU A 149 0.33 -3.55 -9.84
CA GLU A 149 0.02 -4.09 -11.17
C GLU A 149 -0.34 -5.58 -11.11
N GLU A 150 0.40 -6.38 -10.34
CA GLU A 150 0.12 -7.81 -10.15
C GLU A 150 -1.26 -8.06 -9.54
N VAL A 151 -1.68 -7.25 -8.57
CA VAL A 151 -3.01 -7.33 -7.96
C VAL A 151 -4.07 -6.89 -8.97
N ARG A 152 -3.84 -5.81 -9.71
CA ARG A 152 -4.76 -5.33 -10.76
C ARG A 152 -5.01 -6.41 -11.81
N GLU A 153 -3.95 -7.06 -12.28
CA GLU A 153 -4.02 -8.15 -13.25
C GLU A 153 -4.68 -9.39 -12.67
N LEU A 154 -4.29 -9.82 -11.47
CA LEU A 154 -4.84 -11.02 -10.81
C LEU A 154 -6.36 -10.92 -10.60
N LEU A 155 -6.84 -9.73 -10.23
CA LEU A 155 -8.26 -9.47 -10.00
C LEU A 155 -8.98 -9.02 -11.27
N ASP A 156 -8.26 -8.83 -12.38
CA ASP A 156 -8.74 -8.32 -13.65
C ASP A 156 -9.57 -7.03 -13.46
N ILE A 157 -8.94 -6.07 -12.80
CA ILE A 157 -9.48 -4.72 -12.58
C ILE A 157 -9.18 -3.88 -13.82
N GLN A 158 -10.22 -3.44 -14.53
CA GLN A 158 -10.14 -2.71 -15.81
C GLN A 158 -10.81 -1.33 -15.78
N PHE A 159 -11.41 -0.97 -14.64
CA PHE A 159 -12.14 0.28 -14.45
C PHE A 159 -11.21 1.45 -14.12
#